data_AF-A0A2Z6CU39-F1
#
_entry.id   AF-A0A2Z6CU39-F1
#
_cell.length_a   1.000
_cell.length_b   1.000
_cell.length_c   1.000
_cell.angle_alpha   90.00
_cell.angle_beta   90.00
_cell.angle_gamma   90.00
#
_symmetry.space_group_name_H-M   'P 1'
#
loop_
_entity.id
_entity.type
_entity.pdbx_description
1 polymer ?
#
loop_
_entity_poly.entity_id
_entity_poly.type
_entity_poly.pdbx_seq_one_letter_code
_entity_poly.pdbx_strand_id
1 'polypeptide(L)'
;MSDTSKRGFASMDEDKQREIASKGGHAAHEKGTAHEFTSEEAREAGRKGGETVSQDREHMAEIGREGGKHSHGGGRKKQQDDADDTEDIESKGTQGGTSEQHAEAGRQSHKNKNK
;
A
#
# COMPACT_ATOMS: atom_id res chain seq x y z
N MET A 1 -39.87 17.29 29.79
CA MET A 1 -38.60 17.40 29.05
C MET A 1 -37.95 16.03 29.12
N SER A 2 -37.85 15.31 28.00
CA SER A 2 -37.25 13.96 27.99
C SER A 2 -35.74 14.07 28.06
N ASP A 3 -35.15 13.66 29.19
CA ASP A 3 -33.72 13.42 29.34
C ASP A 3 -33.24 12.44 28.27
N THR A 4 -32.59 12.93 27.22
CA THR A 4 -31.78 12.13 26.31
C THR A 4 -30.50 11.73 27.05
N SER A 5 -30.67 10.83 28.02
CA SER A 5 -29.57 10.12 28.70
C SER A 5 -28.59 9.62 27.64
N LYS A 6 -27.29 9.81 27.86
CA LYS A 6 -26.15 9.33 27.04
C LYS A 6 -26.19 7.81 26.82
N ARG A 7 -27.14 7.33 26.03
CA ARG A 7 -27.40 5.92 25.74
C ARG A 7 -27.42 5.74 24.24
N GLY A 8 -26.70 4.71 23.79
CA GLY A 8 -26.60 4.35 22.39
C GLY A 8 -25.16 4.26 21.91
N PHE A 9 -25.02 3.72 20.70
CA PHE A 9 -23.74 3.43 20.07
C PHE A 9 -22.88 4.69 19.83
N ALA A 10 -23.54 5.81 19.54
CA ALA A 10 -22.88 7.11 19.31
C ALA A 10 -22.38 7.80 20.60
N SER A 11 -22.87 7.38 21.77
CA SER A 11 -22.47 7.92 23.07
C SER A 11 -21.42 7.08 23.81
N MET A 12 -20.95 5.99 23.20
CA MET A 12 -19.84 5.16 23.72
C MET A 12 -18.47 5.77 23.37
N ASP A 13 -17.42 5.32 24.06
CA ASP A 13 -16.03 5.62 23.72
C ASP A 13 -15.68 5.15 22.30
N GLU A 14 -14.88 5.94 21.59
CA GLU A 14 -14.52 5.70 20.18
C GLU A 14 -13.82 4.36 19.95
N ASP A 15 -12.90 3.98 20.84
CA ASP A 15 -12.20 2.69 20.75
C ASP A 15 -13.17 1.52 20.83
N LYS A 16 -14.14 1.61 21.76
CA LYS A 16 -15.18 0.60 21.93
C LYS A 16 -16.14 0.57 20.74
N GLN A 17 -16.47 1.74 20.19
CA GLN A 17 -17.29 1.83 18.99
C GLN A 17 -16.61 1.18 17.79
N ARG A 18 -15.31 1.45 17.59
CA ARG A 18 -14.49 0.85 16.53
C ARG A 18 -14.38 -0.66 16.71
N GLU A 19 -14.17 -1.13 17.93
CA GLU A 19 -14.10 -2.57 18.21
C GLU A 19 -15.42 -3.26 17.88
N ILE A 20 -16.56 -2.70 18.30
CA ILE A 20 -17.87 -3.29 18.00
C ILE A 20 -18.19 -3.21 16.50
N ALA A 21 -17.87 -2.10 15.83
CA ALA A 21 -18.04 -1.96 14.38
C ALA A 21 -17.19 -3.00 13.62
N SER A 22 -15.93 -3.17 14.03
CA SER A 22 -15.03 -4.19 13.48
C SER A 22 -15.60 -5.59 13.66
N LYS A 23 -16.01 -5.95 14.88
CA LYS A 23 -16.64 -7.24 15.18
C LYS A 23 -17.93 -7.47 14.37
N GLY A 24 -18.74 -6.43 14.19
CA GLY A 24 -19.96 -6.48 13.37
C GLY A 24 -19.67 -6.77 11.90
N GLY A 25 -18.65 -6.14 11.33
CA GLY A 25 -18.20 -6.40 9.95
C GLY A 25 -17.70 -7.83 9.75
N HIS A 26 -16.85 -8.32 10.67
CA HIS A 26 -16.35 -9.70 10.62
C HIS A 26 -17.50 -10.70 10.74
N ALA A 27 -18.39 -10.52 11.71
CA ALA A 27 -19.55 -11.40 11.89
C ALA A 27 -20.49 -11.39 10.68
N ALA A 28 -20.65 -10.26 9.98
CA ALA A 28 -21.49 -10.17 8.80
C ALA A 28 -20.91 -10.96 7.61
N HIS A 29 -19.58 -10.94 7.44
CA HIS A 29 -18.87 -11.77 6.47
C HIS A 29 -18.91 -13.25 6.86
N GLU A 30 -18.61 -13.61 8.10
CA GLU A 30 -18.68 -14.99 8.59
C GLU A 30 -20.07 -15.61 8.44
N LYS A 31 -21.14 -14.81 8.62
CA LYS A 31 -22.52 -15.24 8.46
C LYS A 31 -23.03 -15.23 7.01
N GLY A 32 -22.23 -14.79 6.04
CA GLY A 32 -22.62 -14.66 4.64
C GLY A 32 -23.72 -13.62 4.38
N THR A 33 -23.93 -12.70 5.32
CA THR A 33 -24.89 -11.59 5.17
C THR A 33 -24.28 -10.38 4.46
N ALA A 34 -22.95 -10.28 4.48
CA ALA A 34 -22.21 -9.27 3.74
C ALA A 34 -22.08 -9.66 2.26
N HIS A 35 -21.85 -8.65 1.41
CA HIS A 35 -21.48 -8.87 0.03
C HIS A 35 -20.07 -9.47 -0.03
N GLU A 36 -19.94 -10.65 -0.62
CA GLU A 36 -18.65 -11.25 -0.93
C GLU A 36 -18.16 -10.73 -2.27
N PHE A 37 -17.03 -10.06 -2.26
CA PHE A 37 -16.37 -9.64 -3.48
C PHE A 37 -15.71 -10.85 -4.12
N THR A 38 -16.03 -11.10 -5.38
CA THR A 38 -15.20 -11.99 -6.18
C THR A 38 -13.80 -11.39 -6.35
N SER A 39 -12.80 -12.23 -6.60
CA SER A 39 -11.43 -11.75 -6.85
C SER A 39 -11.35 -10.76 -8.01
N GLU A 40 -12.22 -10.91 -9.01
CA GLU A 40 -12.31 -9.97 -10.14
C GLU A 40 -12.90 -8.62 -9.74
N GLU A 41 -14.00 -8.61 -8.98
CA GLU A 41 -14.62 -7.38 -8.48
C GLU A 41 -13.70 -6.62 -7.52
N ALA A 42 -13.03 -7.33 -6.60
CA ALA A 42 -12.05 -6.72 -5.70
C ALA A 42 -10.92 -6.05 -6.49
N ARG A 43 -10.46 -6.71 -7.57
CA ARG A 43 -9.43 -6.16 -8.46
C ARG A 43 -9.93 -4.95 -9.24
N GLU A 44 -11.16 -4.98 -9.73
CA GLU A 44 -11.76 -3.85 -10.45
C GLU A 44 -11.98 -2.65 -9.53
N ALA A 45 -12.50 -2.87 -8.32
CA ALA A 45 -12.67 -1.84 -7.30
C ALA A 45 -11.31 -1.23 -6.92
N GLY A 46 -10.29 -2.06 -6.69
CA GLY A 46 -8.92 -1.62 -6.43
C GLY A 46 -8.33 -0.82 -7.59
N ARG A 47 -8.54 -1.27 -8.84
CA ARG A 47 -8.12 -0.55 -10.05
C ARG A 47 -8.78 0.82 -10.13
N LYS A 48 -10.10 0.90 -9.96
CA LYS A 48 -10.87 2.16 -10.03
C LYS A 48 -10.47 3.15 -8.93
N GLY A 49 -10.24 2.64 -7.72
CA GLY A 49 -9.70 3.43 -6.61
C GLY A 49 -8.30 3.96 -6.95
N GLY A 50 -7.41 3.08 -7.44
CA GLY A 50 -6.06 3.45 -7.86
C GLY A 50 -6.05 4.47 -9.00
N GLU A 51 -6.92 4.34 -10.00
CA GLU A 51 -7.07 5.31 -11.10
C GLU A 51 -7.48 6.69 -10.58
N THR A 52 -8.31 6.75 -9.55
CA THR A 52 -8.74 8.02 -8.95
C THR A 52 -7.59 8.68 -8.19
N VAL A 53 -6.88 7.93 -7.36
CA VAL A 53 -5.78 8.48 -6.53
C VAL A 53 -4.52 8.77 -7.36
N SER A 54 -4.29 8.02 -8.45
CA SER A 54 -3.08 8.15 -9.29
C SER A 54 -3.05 9.39 -10.18
N GLN A 55 -4.12 10.17 -10.21
CA GLN A 55 -4.14 11.46 -10.92
C GLN A 55 -3.15 12.46 -10.30
N ASP A 56 -2.92 12.39 -8.98
CA ASP A 56 -1.94 13.21 -8.30
C ASP A 56 -0.57 12.51 -8.24
N ARG A 57 0.29 12.91 -9.17
CA ARG A 57 1.65 12.37 -9.28
C ARG A 57 2.54 12.75 -8.10
N GLU A 58 2.36 13.96 -7.55
CA GLU A 58 3.20 14.44 -6.44
C GLU A 58 2.87 13.66 -5.17
N HIS A 59 1.58 13.50 -4.89
CA HIS A 59 1.08 12.68 -3.78
C HIS A 59 1.53 11.21 -3.89
N MET A 60 1.45 10.62 -5.08
CA MET A 60 1.93 9.24 -5.30
C MET A 60 3.43 9.09 -5.09
N ALA A 61 4.21 10.10 -5.50
CA ALA A 61 5.66 10.09 -5.29
C ALA A 61 6.02 10.21 -3.80
N GLU A 62 5.26 10.98 -3.02
CA GLU A 62 5.41 11.10 -1.57
C GLU A 62 5.09 9.78 -0.87
N ILE A 63 3.94 9.15 -1.16
CA ILE A 63 3.56 7.84 -0.63
C ILE A 63 4.61 6.78 -0.97
N GLY A 64 5.07 6.74 -2.22
CA GLY A 64 6.10 5.79 -2.64
C GLY A 64 7.43 6.00 -1.91
N ARG A 65 7.80 7.26 -1.66
CA ARG A 65 9.00 7.60 -0.89
C ARG A 65 8.85 7.20 0.58
N GLU A 66 7.69 7.42 1.19
CA GLU A 66 7.40 7.04 2.57
C GLU A 66 7.40 5.50 2.73
N GLY A 67 6.70 4.78 1.84
CA GLY A 67 6.72 3.32 1.81
C GLY A 67 8.13 2.76 1.61
N GLY A 68 8.93 3.39 0.74
CA GLY A 68 10.33 3.02 0.52
C GLY A 68 11.19 3.19 1.76
N LYS A 69 11.01 4.28 2.52
CA LYS A 69 11.70 4.51 3.78
C LYS A 69 11.40 3.39 4.78
N HIS A 70 10.14 2.99 4.93
CA HIS A 70 9.76 1.93 5.87
C HIS A 70 10.10 0.50 5.39
N SER A 71 10.36 0.31 4.09
CA SER A 71 10.70 -0.99 3.49
C SER A 71 12.17 -1.42 3.62
N HIS A 72 12.95 -0.78 4.50
CA HIS A 72 14.27 -1.28 4.87
C HIS A 72 14.17 -2.71 5.44
N GLY A 73 14.60 -3.70 4.65
CA GLY A 73 14.75 -5.09 5.10
C GLY A 73 14.57 -6.17 4.03
N GLY A 74 14.18 -5.83 2.81
CA GLY A 74 13.88 -6.82 1.76
C GLY A 74 15.07 -7.24 0.89
N GLY A 75 16.21 -7.62 1.48
CA GLY A 75 17.20 -8.44 0.79
C GLY A 75 18.52 -7.79 0.42
N ARG A 76 19.60 -8.33 0.99
CA ARG A 76 20.73 -8.96 0.29
C ARG A 76 21.75 -9.32 1.36
N LYS A 77 21.78 -10.61 1.76
CA LYS A 77 23.00 -11.18 2.36
C LYS A 77 24.13 -10.91 1.36
N LYS A 78 24.96 -9.93 1.69
CA LYS A 78 26.22 -9.64 1.03
C LYS A 78 27.13 -10.83 1.34
N GLN A 79 27.10 -11.86 0.50
CA GLN A 79 28.28 -12.72 0.35
C GLN A 79 29.33 -11.82 -0.29
N GLN A 80 30.21 -11.32 0.58
CA GLN A 80 31.57 -10.95 0.21
C GLN A 80 32.16 -12.14 -0.52
N ASP A 81 32.73 -11.92 -1.70
CA ASP A 81 33.95 -12.56 -2.19
C ASP A 81 34.42 -11.75 -3.43
N ASP A 82 35.42 -10.93 -3.15
CA ASP A 82 36.63 -10.61 -3.93
C ASP A 82 36.63 -9.89 -5.29
N ALA A 83 37.56 -8.92 -5.32
CA ALA A 83 38.27 -8.29 -6.44
C ALA A 83 37.47 -7.31 -7.31
N ASP A 84 37.97 -6.15 -7.72
CA ASP A 84 39.15 -5.32 -7.48
C ASP A 84 38.86 -4.02 -8.26
N ASP A 85 39.53 -2.95 -7.88
CA ASP A 85 39.80 -1.77 -8.71
C ASP A 85 38.78 -0.61 -8.83
N THR A 86 39.35 0.60 -8.66
CA THR A 86 38.85 1.96 -8.96
C THR A 86 38.19 2.79 -7.85
N GLU A 87 39.06 3.54 -7.14
CA GLU A 87 39.04 4.97 -6.78
C GLU A 87 37.78 5.65 -6.17
N ASP A 88 38.05 6.44 -5.13
CA ASP A 88 37.17 7.30 -4.33
C ASP A 88 36.06 8.03 -5.08
N ILE A 89 34.80 7.63 -4.85
CA ILE A 89 33.64 8.52 -4.94
C ILE A 89 32.71 8.22 -3.76
N GLU A 90 32.59 9.21 -2.87
CA GLU A 90 31.61 9.42 -1.80
C GLU A 90 30.55 8.33 -1.60
N SER A 91 30.40 7.87 -0.34
CA SER A 91 29.32 7.03 0.18
C SER A 91 27.92 7.43 -0.33
N LYS A 92 27.56 6.96 -1.51
CA LYS A 92 26.20 6.99 -2.04
C LYS A 92 25.54 5.71 -1.57
N GLY A 93 24.73 5.83 -0.52
CA GLY A 93 23.71 4.83 -0.23
C GLY A 93 22.96 4.50 -1.52
N THR A 94 22.51 3.26 -1.67
CA THR A 94 21.73 2.78 -2.82
C THR A 94 20.40 3.51 -2.92
N GLN A 95 20.46 4.77 -3.33
CA GLN A 95 19.34 5.61 -3.68
C GLN A 95 18.78 4.98 -4.95
N GLY A 96 17.55 4.48 -4.86
CA GLY A 96 16.84 3.86 -5.98
C GLY A 96 16.97 4.73 -7.23
N GLY A 97 17.08 4.06 -8.38
CA GLY A 97 17.35 4.70 -9.67
C GLY A 97 16.42 5.89 -9.96
N THR A 98 16.84 6.77 -10.85
CA THR A 98 16.11 8.00 -11.18
C THR A 98 14.70 7.68 -11.68
N SER A 99 13.77 8.63 -11.54
CA SER A 99 12.39 8.49 -12.03
C SER A 99 12.31 8.09 -13.50
N GLU A 100 13.31 8.47 -14.29
CA GLU A 100 13.46 8.15 -15.71
C GLU A 100 13.81 6.67 -15.93
N GLN A 101 14.70 6.10 -15.10
CA GLN A 101 15.02 4.67 -15.12
C GLN A 101 13.81 3.81 -14.74
N HIS A 102 12.99 4.27 -13.79
CA HIS A 102 11.78 3.55 -13.39
C HIS A 102 10.70 3.62 -14.49
N ALA A 103 10.57 4.76 -15.16
CA ALA A 103 9.66 4.93 -16.30
C ALA A 103 10.10 4.05 -17.49
N GLU A 104 11.40 3.92 -17.75
CA GLU A 104 11.93 3.03 -18.79
C GLU A 104 11.66 1.55 -18.48
N ALA A 105 11.87 1.12 -17.24
CA ALA A 105 11.53 -0.24 -16.80
C ALA A 105 10.03 -0.54 -16.94
N GLY A 106 9.16 0.41 -16.60
CA GLY A 106 7.71 0.28 -16.80
C GLY A 106 7.31 0.16 -18.29
N ARG A 107 8.00 0.88 -19.19
CA ARG A 107 7.77 0.81 -20.63
C ARG A 107 8.19 -0.53 -21.25
N GLN A 108 9.19 -1.21 -20.70
CA GLN A 108 9.65 -2.51 -21.23
C GLN A 108 8.69 -3.68 -20.93
N SER A 109 7.89 -3.59 -19.86
CA SER A 109 6.97 -4.67 -19.43
C SER A 109 5.85 -4.97 -20.45
N HIS A 110 5.50 -4.02 -21.30
CA HIS A 110 4.42 -4.20 -22.30
C HIS A 110 4.86 -4.91 -23.60
N LYS A 111 6.13 -5.29 -23.75
CA LYS A 111 6.62 -5.86 -25.02
C LYS A 111 6.50 -7.37 -25.17
N ASN A 112 6.15 -8.13 -24.13
CA ASN A 112 6.01 -9.59 -24.21
C ASN A 112 4.55 -10.05 -24.14
N LYS A 113 3.69 -9.54 -25.03
CA LYS A 113 2.32 -10.06 -25.21
C LYS A 113 2.06 -10.55 -26.63
N ASN A 114 3.03 -11.27 -27.21
CA ASN A 114 2.84 -12.15 -28.36
C ASN A 114 3.98 -13.18 -28.46
N LYS A 115 3.75 -14.37 -27.91
CA LYS A 115 4.25 -15.66 -28.42
C LYS A 115 3.40 -16.79 -27.88
#